data_AF-A0AAU0MS61-F1
#
_entry.id   AF-A0AAU0MS61-F1
#
_cell.length_a   1.000
_cell.length_b   1.000
_cell.length_c   1.000
_cell.angle_alpha   90.00
_cell.angle_beta   90.00
_cell.angle_gamma   90.00
#
_symmetry.space_group_name_H-M   'P 1'
#
loop_
_entity.id
_entity.type
_entity.pdbx_description
1 polymer ?
#
loop_
_entity_poly.entity_id
_entity_poly.type
_entity_poly.pdbx_seq_one_letter_code
_entity_poly.pdbx_strand_id
1 'polypeptide(L)'
;MAQFAKAADTSVGAFYVRFADKDAFLDFVTSHTFASARRGFDETVASLAASKKPAELLSDTIIAQFAAKEFAGIVRLAVKRGLSDLEQRHAFDAYREHIIYQVVSLLPDETAREIETKFEVAIQAAFGILTDRIVSTPRSDPLKLSEYHGTILGLFSKPFGTLRLIKPNADKAATQSGVKKI
;
A
#
# COMPACT_ATOMS: atom_id res chain seq x y z
N MET A 1 -1.23 -27.31 -0.16
CA MET A 1 -2.27 -27.10 0.87
C MET A 1 -1.94 -27.68 2.23
N ALA A 2 -1.35 -28.87 2.32
CA ALA A 2 -0.99 -29.49 3.60
C ALA A 2 -0.20 -28.57 4.56
N GLN A 3 0.76 -27.80 4.06
CA GLN A 3 1.54 -26.87 4.89
C GLN A 3 0.70 -25.72 5.47
N PHE A 4 -0.21 -25.12 4.67
CA PHE A 4 -1.11 -24.06 5.16
C PHE A 4 -2.15 -24.60 6.14
N ALA A 5 -2.73 -25.76 5.84
CA ALA A 5 -3.68 -26.42 6.73
C ALA A 5 -3.02 -26.74 8.08
N LYS A 6 -1.81 -27.29 8.07
CA LYS A 6 -1.00 -27.53 9.27
C LYS A 6 -0.69 -26.25 10.04
N ALA A 7 -0.31 -25.17 9.36
CA ALA A 7 -0.01 -23.89 10.00
C ALA A 7 -1.25 -23.23 10.63
N ALA A 8 -2.43 -23.48 10.07
CA ALA A 8 -3.71 -23.00 10.56
C ALA A 8 -4.42 -23.97 11.52
N ASP A 9 -3.72 -25.02 11.98
CA ASP A 9 -4.23 -26.10 12.83
C ASP A 9 -5.58 -26.67 12.33
N THR A 10 -5.67 -26.90 11.02
CA THR A 10 -6.88 -27.39 10.36
C THR A 10 -6.58 -28.55 9.41
N SER A 11 -7.61 -29.31 9.04
CA SER A 11 -7.47 -30.40 8.09
C SER A 11 -7.38 -29.86 6.65
N VAL A 12 -6.70 -30.60 5.78
CA VAL A 12 -6.65 -30.27 4.35
C VAL A 12 -8.06 -30.28 3.73
N GLY A 13 -8.94 -31.17 4.19
CA GLY A 13 -10.34 -31.20 3.76
C GLY A 13 -11.10 -29.94 4.15
N ALA A 14 -10.95 -29.45 5.40
CA ALA A 14 -11.57 -28.21 5.85
C ALA A 14 -11.07 -26.98 5.07
N PHE A 15 -9.84 -27.03 4.58
CA PHE A 15 -9.30 -26.01 3.70
C PHE A 15 -9.99 -26.00 2.33
N TYR A 16 -10.17 -27.16 1.70
CA TYR A 16 -10.83 -27.26 0.39
C TYR A 16 -12.33 -26.93 0.43
N VAL A 17 -12.96 -27.00 1.61
CA VAL A 17 -14.32 -26.48 1.80
C VAL A 17 -14.38 -24.95 1.64
N ARG A 18 -13.30 -24.24 1.97
CA ARG A 18 -13.24 -22.76 1.93
C ARG A 18 -12.63 -22.21 0.65
N PHE A 19 -11.67 -22.94 0.08
CA PHE A 19 -10.95 -22.53 -1.12
C PHE A 19 -10.91 -23.68 -2.10
N ALA A 20 -11.40 -23.44 -3.32
CA ALA A 20 -11.45 -24.47 -4.36
C ALA A 20 -10.05 -25.03 -4.68
N ASP A 21 -9.04 -24.16 -4.68
CA ASP A 21 -7.65 -24.52 -4.95
C ASP A 21 -6.66 -23.55 -4.26
N LYS A 22 -5.40 -23.62 -4.70
CA LYS A 22 -4.32 -22.77 -4.20
C LYS A 22 -4.40 -21.33 -4.67
N ASP A 23 -4.79 -21.11 -5.91
CA ASP A 23 -4.86 -19.77 -6.44
C ASP A 23 -6.01 -19.01 -5.75
N ALA A 24 -7.17 -19.64 -5.57
CA ALA A 24 -8.30 -19.06 -4.83
C ALA A 24 -7.92 -18.63 -3.40
N PHE A 25 -7.09 -19.42 -2.70
CA PHE A 25 -6.59 -19.02 -1.39
C PHE A 25 -5.63 -17.84 -1.45
N LEU A 26 -4.66 -17.87 -2.37
CA LEU A 26 -3.67 -16.80 -2.50
C LEU A 26 -4.32 -15.49 -2.91
N ASP A 27 -5.34 -15.54 -3.78
CA ASP A 27 -6.13 -14.39 -4.22
C ASP A 27 -6.91 -13.79 -3.04
N PHE A 28 -7.54 -14.65 -2.22
CA PHE A 28 -8.23 -14.23 -1.01
C PHE A 28 -7.29 -13.54 -0.02
N VAL A 29 -6.14 -14.16 0.31
CA VAL A 29 -5.21 -13.58 1.30
C VAL A 29 -4.63 -12.27 0.76
N THR A 30 -4.24 -12.22 -0.52
CA THR A 30 -3.74 -11.00 -1.16
C THR A 30 -4.76 -9.87 -1.06
N SER A 31 -6.01 -10.12 -1.49
CA SER A 31 -7.08 -9.13 -1.49
C SER A 31 -7.43 -8.66 -0.07
N HIS A 32 -7.54 -9.60 0.87
CA HIS A 32 -7.87 -9.30 2.26
C HIS A 32 -6.78 -8.46 2.93
N THR A 33 -5.50 -8.78 2.70
CA THR A 33 -4.38 -8.02 3.25
C THR A 33 -4.36 -6.59 2.73
N PHE A 34 -4.52 -6.38 1.42
CA PHE A 34 -4.54 -5.02 0.87
C PHE A 34 -5.80 -4.23 1.27
N ALA A 35 -6.96 -4.88 1.38
CA ALA A 35 -8.15 -4.23 1.92
C ALA A 35 -7.96 -3.80 3.38
N SER A 36 -7.26 -4.61 4.19
CA SER A 36 -6.93 -4.26 5.58
C SER A 36 -5.91 -3.13 5.64
N ALA A 37 -4.90 -3.13 4.78
CA ALA A 37 -3.91 -2.07 4.70
C ALA A 37 -4.54 -0.72 4.27
N ARG A 38 -5.53 -0.72 3.37
CA ARG A 38 -6.31 0.48 3.04
C ARG A 38 -7.00 1.07 4.27
N ARG A 39 -7.73 0.24 5.01
CA ARG A 39 -8.42 0.67 6.24
C ARG A 39 -7.45 1.25 7.27
N GLY A 40 -6.33 0.57 7.51
CA GLY A 40 -5.30 1.07 8.42
C GLY A 40 -4.69 2.41 7.95
N PHE A 41 -4.53 2.59 6.64
CA PHE A 41 -4.10 3.87 6.11
C PHE A 41 -5.17 4.97 6.28
N ASP A 42 -6.45 4.66 6.03
CA ASP A 42 -7.57 5.60 6.21
C ASP A 42 -7.63 6.15 7.64
N GLU A 43 -7.38 5.30 8.63
CA GLU A 43 -7.26 5.70 10.05
C GLU A 43 -6.10 6.68 10.29
N THR A 44 -5.06 6.64 9.46
CA THR A 44 -3.88 7.50 9.55
C THR A 44 -4.05 8.84 8.81
N VAL A 45 -4.97 8.93 7.84
CA VAL A 45 -5.17 10.12 7.00
C VAL A 45 -5.49 11.38 7.83
N ALA A 46 -6.34 11.26 8.84
CA ALA A 46 -6.68 12.38 9.72
C ALA A 46 -5.45 12.89 10.50
N SER A 47 -4.62 11.98 10.98
CA SER A 47 -3.36 12.29 11.66
C SER A 47 -2.35 12.94 10.72
N LEU A 48 -2.34 12.53 9.45
CA LEU A 48 -1.49 13.13 8.42
C LEU A 48 -1.83 14.60 8.20
N ALA A 49 -3.12 14.92 8.05
CA ALA A 49 -3.59 16.29 7.87
C ALA A 49 -3.27 17.21 9.07
N ALA A 50 -3.31 16.66 10.29
CA ALA A 50 -3.05 17.41 11.52
C ALA A 50 -1.56 17.49 11.90
N SER A 51 -0.70 16.71 11.26
CA SER A 51 0.71 16.61 11.62
C SER A 51 1.47 17.89 11.28
N LYS A 52 2.38 18.30 12.18
CA LYS A 52 3.37 19.35 11.89
C LYS A 52 4.48 18.87 10.94
N LYS A 53 4.58 17.56 10.74
CA LYS A 53 5.60 16.91 9.92
C LYS A 53 4.97 15.80 9.07
N PRO A 54 4.09 16.16 8.12
CA PRO A 54 3.34 15.18 7.35
C PRO A 54 4.24 14.30 6.48
N ALA A 55 5.35 14.82 5.96
CA ALA A 55 6.33 14.05 5.20
C ALA A 55 6.94 12.91 6.03
N GLU A 56 7.39 13.20 7.26
CA GLU A 56 7.95 12.21 8.19
C GLU A 56 6.89 11.15 8.54
N LEU A 57 5.68 11.58 8.91
CA LEU A 57 4.59 10.67 9.26
C LEU A 57 4.19 9.75 8.09
N LEU A 58 4.10 10.29 6.86
CA LEU A 58 3.80 9.48 5.67
C LEU A 58 4.92 8.47 5.38
N SER A 59 6.19 8.90 5.46
CA SER A 59 7.32 7.98 5.29
C SER A 59 7.32 6.87 6.33
N ASP A 60 7.13 7.22 7.61
CA ASP A 60 7.14 6.25 8.70
C ASP A 60 6.01 5.23 8.54
N THR A 61 4.81 5.71 8.19
CA THR A 61 3.63 4.86 7.97
C THR A 61 3.87 3.84 6.86
N ILE A 62 4.34 4.30 5.69
CA ILE A 62 4.56 3.40 4.53
C ILE A 62 5.71 2.44 4.82
N ILE A 63 6.82 2.91 5.38
CA ILE A 63 7.99 2.07 5.66
C ILE A 63 7.66 1.03 6.73
N ALA A 64 6.96 1.41 7.81
CA ALA A 64 6.55 0.48 8.86
C ALA A 64 5.67 -0.66 8.32
N GLN A 65 4.74 -0.33 7.42
CA GLN A 65 3.91 -1.32 6.75
C GLN A 65 4.75 -2.34 5.95
N PHE A 66 5.74 -1.87 5.18
CA PHE A 66 6.64 -2.74 4.42
C PHE A 66 7.66 -3.49 5.29
N ALA A 67 7.97 -2.99 6.49
CA ALA A 67 8.84 -3.67 7.45
C ALA A 67 8.18 -4.90 8.09
N ALA A 68 6.85 -4.95 8.15
CA ALA A 68 6.11 -6.12 8.62
C ALA A 68 6.31 -7.32 7.68
N LYS A 69 6.77 -8.45 8.22
CA LYS A 69 7.14 -9.64 7.44
C LYS A 69 5.97 -10.20 6.64
N GLU A 70 4.78 -10.19 7.24
CA GLU A 70 3.54 -10.68 6.65
C GLU A 70 3.17 -9.82 5.44
N PHE A 71 3.15 -8.49 5.59
CA PHE A 71 2.82 -7.59 4.50
C PHE A 71 3.86 -7.66 3.37
N ALA A 72 5.16 -7.64 3.69
CA ALA A 72 6.23 -7.82 2.71
C ALA A 72 6.11 -9.15 1.96
N GLY A 73 5.72 -10.23 2.64
CA GLY A 73 5.45 -11.53 2.05
C GLY A 73 4.32 -11.48 1.02
N ILE A 74 3.22 -10.79 1.34
CA ILE A 74 2.07 -10.63 0.44
C ILE A 74 2.40 -9.72 -0.74
N VAL A 75 3.10 -8.60 -0.55
CA VAL A 75 3.53 -7.77 -1.68
C VAL A 75 4.46 -8.56 -2.61
N ARG A 76 5.42 -9.32 -2.06
CA ARG A 76 6.28 -10.20 -2.88
C ARG A 76 5.46 -11.22 -3.66
N LEU A 77 4.47 -11.85 -3.03
CA LEU A 77 3.57 -12.80 -3.68
C LEU A 77 2.82 -12.15 -4.84
N ALA A 78 2.15 -11.01 -4.59
CA ALA A 78 1.37 -10.28 -5.58
C ALA A 78 2.23 -9.84 -6.77
N VAL A 79 3.42 -9.28 -6.51
CA VAL A 79 4.32 -8.83 -7.58
C VAL A 79 4.86 -9.99 -8.39
N LYS A 80 5.26 -11.10 -7.76
CA LYS A 80 5.77 -12.27 -8.49
C LYS A 80 4.71 -12.95 -9.34
N ARG A 81 3.47 -13.10 -8.84
CA ARG A 81 2.35 -13.62 -9.64
C ARG A 81 1.95 -12.63 -10.74
N GLY A 82 2.03 -11.33 -10.44
CA GLY A 82 1.87 -10.22 -11.37
C GLY A 82 2.76 -10.24 -12.61
N LEU A 83 3.91 -10.93 -12.55
CA LEU A 83 4.79 -11.08 -13.71
C LEU A 83 4.20 -12.01 -14.79
N SER A 84 3.37 -12.97 -14.38
CA SER A 84 2.72 -13.92 -15.29
C SER A 84 1.29 -13.50 -15.62
N ASP A 85 0.61 -12.84 -14.69
CA ASP A 85 -0.78 -12.41 -14.83
C ASP A 85 -0.99 -11.10 -14.05
N LEU A 86 -1.27 -10.01 -14.77
CA LEU A 86 -1.44 -8.68 -14.17
C LEU A 86 -2.62 -8.59 -13.21
N GLU A 87 -3.66 -9.41 -13.39
CA GLU A 87 -4.82 -9.43 -12.50
C GLU A 87 -4.42 -9.82 -11.07
N GLN A 88 -3.38 -10.65 -10.92
CA GLN A 88 -2.84 -11.07 -9.63
C GLN A 88 -2.17 -9.95 -8.85
N ARG A 89 -1.83 -8.85 -9.52
CA ARG A 89 -1.22 -7.66 -8.93
C ARG A 89 -2.24 -6.55 -8.64
N HIS A 90 -3.45 -6.64 -9.20
CA HIS A 90 -4.45 -5.58 -9.14
C HIS A 90 -4.73 -5.07 -7.72
N ALA A 91 -4.86 -5.95 -6.73
CA ALA A 91 -5.10 -5.55 -5.34
C ALA A 91 -3.97 -4.67 -4.75
N PHE A 92 -2.72 -4.95 -5.13
CA PHE A 92 -1.55 -4.15 -4.72
C PHE A 92 -1.53 -2.79 -5.42
N ASP A 93 -1.75 -2.76 -6.73
CA ASP A 93 -1.75 -1.51 -7.50
C ASP A 93 -2.87 -0.59 -7.03
N ALA A 94 -4.06 -1.13 -6.80
CA ALA A 94 -5.19 -0.36 -6.30
C ALA A 94 -5.00 0.09 -4.82
N TYR A 95 -4.20 -0.62 -4.00
CA TYR A 95 -3.79 -0.12 -2.68
C TYR A 95 -2.84 1.08 -2.80
N ARG A 96 -1.88 1.03 -3.72
CA ARG A 96 -0.98 2.16 -3.99
C ARG A 96 -1.74 3.38 -4.52
N GLU A 97 -2.67 3.17 -5.45
CA GLU A 97 -3.55 4.23 -5.97
C GLU A 97 -4.42 4.85 -4.86
N HIS A 98 -4.94 4.02 -3.95
CA HIS A 98 -5.68 4.49 -2.79
C HIS A 98 -4.85 5.44 -1.92
N ILE A 99 -3.59 5.13 -1.65
CA ILE A 99 -2.71 6.02 -0.88
C ILE A 99 -2.45 7.33 -1.62
N ILE A 100 -2.19 7.27 -2.93
CA ILE A 100 -2.03 8.45 -3.77
C ILE A 100 -3.27 9.35 -3.67
N TYR A 101 -4.44 8.75 -3.89
CA TYR A 101 -5.72 9.43 -3.83
C TYR A 101 -5.94 10.10 -2.46
N GLN A 102 -5.72 9.36 -1.36
CA GLN A 102 -5.89 9.89 -0.01
C GLN A 102 -4.95 11.07 0.25
N VAL A 103 -3.67 10.96 -0.10
CA VAL A 103 -2.70 12.06 0.10
C VAL A 103 -3.04 13.28 -0.75
N VAL A 104 -3.41 13.10 -2.02
CA VAL A 104 -3.82 14.20 -2.91
C VAL A 104 -5.12 14.85 -2.43
N SER A 105 -6.04 14.08 -1.83
CA SER A 105 -7.29 14.62 -1.29
C SER A 105 -7.10 15.55 -0.09
N LEU A 106 -5.93 15.50 0.56
CA LEU A 106 -5.53 16.41 1.64
C LEU A 106 -4.97 17.75 1.13
N LEU A 107 -4.85 17.93 -0.19
CA LEU A 107 -4.37 19.17 -0.77
C LEU A 107 -5.53 20.18 -0.93
N PRO A 108 -5.29 21.48 -0.72
CA PRO A 108 -6.26 22.53 -1.04
C PRO A 108 -6.76 22.43 -2.49
N ASP A 109 -8.02 22.80 -2.76
CA ASP A 109 -8.63 22.68 -4.10
C ASP A 109 -7.92 23.55 -5.15
N GLU A 110 -7.30 24.64 -4.72
CA GLU A 110 -6.48 25.55 -5.54
C GLU A 110 -5.05 25.04 -5.81
N THR A 111 -4.70 23.83 -5.34
CA THR A 111 -3.37 23.26 -5.56
C THR A 111 -3.12 23.01 -7.04
N ALA A 112 -1.99 23.51 -7.55
CA ALA A 112 -1.62 23.31 -8.95
C ALA A 112 -1.43 21.81 -9.27
N ARG A 113 -1.94 21.37 -10.43
CA ARG A 113 -1.81 19.97 -10.90
C ARG A 113 -0.37 19.45 -10.91
N GLU A 114 0.61 20.32 -11.11
CA GLU A 114 2.04 19.98 -11.04
C GLU A 114 2.43 19.45 -9.64
N ILE A 115 1.88 20.04 -8.58
CA ILE A 115 2.14 19.63 -7.19
C ILE A 115 1.50 18.26 -6.94
N GLU A 116 0.25 18.05 -7.36
CA GLU A 116 -0.40 16.74 -7.27
C GLU A 116 0.42 15.67 -7.97
N THR A 117 0.87 15.95 -9.20
CA THR A 117 1.73 15.04 -9.98
C THR A 117 3.03 14.72 -9.24
N LYS A 118 3.64 15.69 -8.55
CA LYS A 118 4.82 15.44 -7.72
C LYS A 118 4.53 14.49 -6.56
N PHE A 119 3.36 14.58 -5.92
CA PHE A 119 2.94 13.60 -4.91
C PHE A 119 2.72 12.21 -5.50
N GLU A 120 2.00 12.13 -6.63
CA GLU A 120 1.77 10.86 -7.35
C GLU A 120 3.11 10.17 -7.66
N VAL A 121 4.06 10.89 -8.27
CA VAL A 121 5.40 10.38 -8.60
C VAL A 121 6.20 10.00 -7.36
N ALA A 122 6.19 10.82 -6.31
CA ALA A 122 6.92 10.53 -5.08
C ALA A 122 6.42 9.25 -4.40
N ILE A 123 5.10 9.04 -4.33
CA ILE A 123 4.50 7.84 -3.75
C ILE A 123 4.80 6.62 -4.64
N GLN A 124 4.67 6.75 -5.97
CA GLN A 124 5.04 5.66 -6.89
C GLN A 124 6.50 5.26 -6.75
N ALA A 125 7.42 6.23 -6.66
CA ALA A 125 8.84 5.98 -6.46
C ALA A 125 9.13 5.30 -5.12
N ALA A 126 8.52 5.76 -4.03
CA ALA A 126 8.66 5.13 -2.71
C ALA A 126 8.18 3.67 -2.73
N PHE A 127 7.02 3.39 -3.33
CA PHE A 127 6.53 2.02 -3.52
C PHE A 127 7.47 1.18 -4.39
N GLY A 128 8.04 1.76 -5.46
CA GLY A 128 9.01 1.10 -6.32
C GLY A 128 10.27 0.67 -5.55
N ILE A 129 10.85 1.59 -4.77
CA ILE A 129 12.03 1.33 -3.92
C ILE A 129 11.75 0.19 -2.93
N LEU A 130 10.63 0.28 -2.21
CA LEU A 130 10.28 -0.71 -1.19
C LEU A 130 9.95 -2.08 -1.80
N THR A 131 9.27 -2.08 -2.95
CA THR A 131 8.92 -3.30 -3.69
C THR A 131 10.15 -4.00 -4.25
N ASP A 132 11.05 -3.25 -4.90
CA ASP A 132 12.30 -3.80 -5.40
C ASP A 132 13.09 -4.46 -4.27
N ARG A 133 13.20 -3.79 -3.12
CA ARG A 133 13.94 -4.34 -1.98
C ARG A 133 13.40 -5.69 -1.50
N ILE A 134 12.08 -5.84 -1.41
CA ILE A 134 11.47 -7.09 -0.92
C ILE A 134 11.46 -8.20 -1.98
N VAL A 135 11.48 -7.85 -3.28
CA VAL A 135 11.45 -8.81 -4.40
C VAL A 135 12.86 -9.25 -4.81
N SER A 136 13.80 -8.31 -4.94
CA SER A 136 15.11 -8.49 -5.56
C SER A 136 16.17 -9.11 -4.64
N THR A 137 15.97 -9.10 -3.31
CA THR A 137 16.96 -9.70 -2.38
C THR A 137 16.37 -10.86 -1.55
N PRO A 138 16.92 -12.08 -1.67
CA PRO A 138 16.81 -13.11 -0.65
C PRO A 138 17.95 -12.92 0.36
N ARG A 139 17.98 -11.80 1.11
CA ARG A 139 18.94 -11.63 2.22
C ARG A 139 18.21 -11.67 3.55
N SER A 140 18.78 -12.43 4.46
CA SER A 140 18.27 -12.85 5.77
C SER A 140 17.95 -11.73 6.76
N ASP A 141 18.20 -10.46 6.41
CA ASP A 141 17.99 -9.33 7.30
C ASP A 141 16.71 -8.56 6.96
N PRO A 142 15.81 -8.34 7.95
CA PRO A 142 14.65 -7.48 7.80
C PRO A 142 15.07 -6.06 7.42
N LEU A 143 14.17 -5.32 6.77
CA LEU A 143 14.37 -3.89 6.46
C LEU A 143 14.88 -3.15 7.70
N LYS A 144 16.11 -2.63 7.66
CA LYS A 144 16.51 -1.60 8.61
C LYS A 144 15.83 -0.32 8.16
N LEU A 145 14.78 0.07 8.90
CA LEU A 145 13.99 1.28 8.66
C LEU A 145 14.85 2.48 8.26
N SER A 146 16.03 2.64 8.89
CA SER A 146 16.97 3.74 8.67
C SER A 146 17.58 3.83 7.26
N GLU A 147 17.67 2.73 6.50
CA GLU A 147 18.43 2.71 5.23
C GLU A 147 17.72 3.44 4.09
N TYR A 148 16.38 3.34 4.03
CA TYR A 148 15.57 3.96 2.97
C TYR A 148 14.81 5.19 3.44
N HIS A 149 14.75 5.40 4.77
CA HIS A 149 14.01 6.48 5.38
C HIS A 149 14.41 7.84 4.82
N GLY A 150 15.71 8.16 4.79
CA GLY A 150 16.19 9.45 4.29
C GLY A 150 15.81 9.70 2.82
N THR A 151 15.87 8.67 1.97
CA THR A 151 15.49 8.78 0.56
C THR A 151 13.98 8.98 0.39
N ILE A 152 13.16 8.16 1.06
CA ILE A 152 11.70 8.23 0.98
C ILE A 152 11.18 9.53 1.61
N LEU A 153 11.72 9.93 2.75
CA LEU A 153 11.46 11.23 3.36
C LEU A 153 11.82 12.37 2.42
N GLY A 154 12.96 12.29 1.73
CA GLY A 154 13.37 13.27 0.73
C GLY A 154 12.41 13.36 -0.47
N LEU A 155 11.83 12.23 -0.90
CA LEU A 155 10.80 12.20 -1.94
C LEU A 155 9.53 12.94 -1.50
N PHE A 156 9.10 12.76 -0.24
CA PHE A 156 7.89 13.39 0.29
C PHE A 156 8.09 14.84 0.75
N SER A 157 9.27 15.19 1.27
CA SER A 157 9.52 16.53 1.81
C SER A 157 9.45 17.63 0.74
N LYS A 158 9.87 17.31 -0.50
CA LYS A 158 9.83 18.25 -1.63
C LYS A 158 8.40 18.72 -1.95
N PRO A 159 7.41 17.83 -2.18
CA PRO A 159 6.05 18.25 -2.44
C PRO A 159 5.31 18.76 -1.19
N PHE A 160 5.62 18.28 0.03
CA PHE A 160 4.98 18.81 1.24
C PHE A 160 5.38 20.26 1.56
N GLY A 161 6.62 20.67 1.27
CA GLY A 161 7.05 22.08 1.25
C GLY A 161 6.41 23.00 2.29
N THR A 162 5.90 24.15 1.85
CA THR A 162 5.13 25.12 2.67
C THR A 162 3.61 24.87 2.65
N LEU A 163 3.16 23.77 2.05
CA LEU A 163 1.74 23.50 1.89
C LEU A 163 1.13 23.08 3.23
N ARG A 164 0.03 23.72 3.58
CA ARG A 164 -0.81 23.27 4.69
C ARG A 164 -1.83 22.29 4.14
N LEU A 165 -1.81 21.08 4.69
CA LEU A 165 -2.82 20.07 4.39
C LEU A 165 -4.17 20.50 4.96
N ILE A 166 -5.22 20.19 4.23
CA ILE A 166 -6.61 20.37 4.67
C ILE A 166 -7.12 19.08 5.32
N LYS A 167 -8.20 19.20 6.10
CA LYS A 167 -8.88 18.01 6.62
C LYS A 167 -9.47 17.20 5.46
N PRO A 168 -9.48 15.86 5.56
CA PRO A 168 -10.05 15.02 4.52
C PRO A 168 -11.51 15.42 4.26
N ASN A 169 -11.81 15.72 3.00
CA ASN A 169 -13.16 16.05 2.58
C ASN A 169 -13.95 14.75 2.32
N ALA A 170 -14.98 14.49 3.12
CA ALA A 170 -15.81 13.29 3.02
C ALA A 170 -16.47 13.13 1.63
N ASP A 171 -16.69 14.24 0.92
CA ASP A 171 -17.40 14.25 -0.36
C ASP A 171 -16.55 13.80 -1.56
N LYS A 172 -15.21 13.92 -1.49
CA LYS A 172 -14.35 13.45 -2.59
C LYS A 172 -14.31 11.90 -2.65
N ALA A 173 -14.45 11.22 -1.51
CA ALA A 173 -14.37 9.76 -1.41
C ALA A 173 -15.48 9.02 -2.19
N ALA A 174 -16.62 9.67 -2.44
CA ALA A 174 -17.76 9.06 -3.11
C ALA A 174 -17.68 9.08 -4.65
N THR A 175 -16.87 9.97 -5.24
CA THR A 175 -17.01 10.33 -6.67
C THR A 175 -16.27 9.40 -7.64
N GLN A 176 -15.38 8.51 -7.16
CA GLN A 176 -14.64 7.57 -8.02
C GLN A 176 -14.96 6.08 -7.81
N SER A 177 -15.82 5.72 -6.85
CA SER A 177 -16.38 4.35 -6.75
C SER A 177 -17.36 4.02 -7.89
N GLY A 178 -17.70 4.99 -8.74
CA GLY A 178 -18.53 4.82 -9.93
C GLY A 178 -17.75 4.33 -11.14
N VAL A 179 -17.07 3.18 -11.05
CA VAL A 179 -16.70 2.45 -12.27
C VAL A 179 -18.00 1.96 -12.90
N LYS A 180 -18.43 2.63 -13.98
CA LYS A 180 -19.50 2.16 -14.85
C LYS A 180 -19.20 0.72 -15.25
N LYS A 181 -20.10 -0.20 -14.87
CA LYS A 181 -20.22 -1.48 -15.56
C LYS A 181 -20.43 -1.18 -17.04
N ILE A 182 -19.47 -1.57 -17.87
CA ILE A 182 -19.65 -1.80 -19.30
C ILE A 182 -19.82 -3.30 -19.45
#